data_AF-J0CRA1-F1
#
_entry.id   AF-J0CRA1-F1
#
_cell.length_a   1.000
_cell.length_b   1.000
_cell.length_c   1.000
_cell.angle_alpha   90.00
_cell.angle_beta   90.00
_cell.angle_gamma   90.00
#
_symmetry.space_group_name_H-M   'P 1'
#
loop_
_entity.id
_entity.type
_entity.pdbx_description
1 polymer ?
#
loop_
_entity_poly.entity_id
_entity_poly.type
_entity_poly.pdbx_seq_one_letter_code
_entity_poly.pdbx_strand_id
1 'polypeptide(L)'
;PALLVLDDAARCRCGVEACDSSPVEEMDCTVYDHDGAFPAKIQVRRCTRCPRKSRMAAGPDLGGLGLFNHNNSTVLSHALLNKYDTQLSAGETPFNAFCTAVDREYAMYGSQLPFMSADRFRTAWFAFMGVQECQDGYTCELCGAVPEVVLVDGVTVGYPKRRKTRSLRPPTHTCKASPVRRDVKPAKK
;
A
#
# COMPACT_ATOMS: atom_id res chain seq x y z
N PRO A 1 17.61 -8.56 8.19
CA PRO A 1 18.40 -7.91 9.27
C PRO A 1 17.70 -8.04 10.62
N ALA A 2 18.42 -8.32 11.71
CA ALA A 2 17.81 -8.46 13.04
C ALA A 2 17.53 -7.11 13.73
N LEU A 3 18.31 -6.07 13.40
CA LEU A 3 18.11 -4.70 13.87
C LEU A 3 18.04 -3.75 12.66
N LEU A 4 16.99 -2.94 12.62
CA LEU A 4 16.77 -1.87 11.64
C LEU A 4 17.19 -0.55 12.29
N VAL A 5 18.31 0.00 11.83
CA VAL A 5 18.97 1.18 12.40
C VAL A 5 18.25 2.45 11.95
N LEU A 6 18.21 3.46 12.82
CA LEU A 6 17.65 4.77 12.50
C LEU A 6 18.52 5.47 11.45
N ASP A 7 17.91 6.03 10.41
CA ASP A 7 18.58 6.82 9.37
C ASP A 7 18.28 8.32 9.51
N ASP A 8 19.02 9.15 8.79
CA ASP A 8 18.80 10.61 8.76
C ASP A 8 17.46 10.99 8.10
N ALA A 9 16.86 10.05 7.36
CA ALA A 9 15.54 10.19 6.76
C ALA A 9 14.39 9.86 7.72
N ALA A 10 14.69 9.55 8.99
CA ALA A 10 13.71 9.07 9.93
C ALA A 10 12.62 10.10 10.22
N ARG A 11 11.35 9.70 9.98
CA ARG A 11 10.20 10.59 10.06
C ARG A 11 9.07 9.96 10.85
N CYS A 12 8.38 10.80 11.62
CA CYS A 12 7.13 10.45 12.25
C CYS A 12 5.98 10.58 11.24
N ARG A 13 4.89 9.82 11.44
CA ARG A 13 3.66 9.93 10.66
C ARG A 13 3.08 11.35 10.55
N CYS A 14 3.38 12.24 11.50
CA CYS A 14 2.97 13.65 11.45
C CYS A 14 3.84 14.54 10.54
N GLY A 15 4.83 13.96 9.86
CA GLY A 15 5.77 14.66 8.97
C GLY A 15 6.96 15.30 9.67
N VAL A 16 7.10 15.14 11.00
CA VAL A 16 8.24 15.69 11.75
C VAL A 16 9.42 14.74 11.69
N GLU A 17 10.59 15.29 11.39
CA GLU A 17 11.87 14.57 11.39
C GLU A 17 12.29 14.18 12.81
N ALA A 18 13.01 13.07 12.91
CA ALA A 18 13.50 12.56 14.18
C ALA A 18 14.44 13.59 14.84
N CYS A 19 14.10 14.05 16.04
CA CYS A 19 14.93 15.02 16.75
C CYS A 19 16.16 14.33 17.35
N ASP A 20 17.37 14.74 16.98
CA ASP A 20 18.63 14.17 17.48
C ASP A 20 18.81 14.26 19.00
N SER A 21 18.11 15.19 19.65
CA SER A 21 18.14 15.32 21.11
C SER A 21 17.31 14.27 21.84
N SER A 22 16.42 13.56 21.14
CA SER A 22 15.59 12.51 21.74
C SER A 22 16.35 11.18 21.78
N PRO A 23 16.27 10.42 22.89
CA PRO A 23 16.95 9.14 22.98
C PRO A 23 16.44 8.18 21.92
N VAL A 24 17.34 7.35 21.40
CA VAL A 24 17.01 6.24 20.51
C VAL A 24 16.44 5.11 21.36
N GLU A 25 15.25 4.64 21.01
CA GLU A 25 14.57 3.52 21.64
C GLU A 25 14.52 2.34 20.65
N GLU A 26 14.74 1.13 21.14
CA GLU A 26 14.50 -0.09 20.36
C GLU A 26 13.05 -0.54 20.56
N MET A 27 12.38 -0.87 19.46
CA MET A 27 11.03 -1.38 19.45
C MET A 27 10.97 -2.70 18.68
N ASP A 28 10.15 -3.64 19.14
CA ASP A 28 9.91 -4.88 18.41
C ASP A 28 9.07 -4.62 17.15
N CYS A 29 9.45 -5.28 16.05
CA CYS A 29 8.74 -5.21 14.79
C CYS A 29 8.70 -6.57 14.09
N THR A 30 7.84 -6.69 13.10
CA THR A 30 7.79 -7.85 12.22
C THR A 30 8.14 -7.42 10.81
N VAL A 31 9.12 -8.12 10.22
CA VAL A 31 9.49 -7.96 8.82
C VAL A 31 8.80 -9.05 8.02
N TYR A 32 8.03 -8.64 7.03
CA TYR A 32 7.35 -9.52 6.08
C TYR A 32 8.07 -9.44 4.73
N ASP A 33 8.59 -10.57 4.26
CA ASP A 33 9.21 -10.71 2.96
C ASP A 33 8.39 -11.66 2.08
N HIS A 34 8.77 -11.84 0.82
CA HIS A 34 8.08 -12.69 -0.15
C HIS A 34 8.20 -14.19 0.17
N ASP A 35 9.21 -14.60 0.92
CA ASP A 35 9.54 -15.98 1.29
C ASP A 35 9.22 -16.33 2.76
N GLY A 36 9.07 -15.33 3.63
CA GLY A 36 8.69 -15.55 5.02
C GLY A 36 8.57 -14.27 5.83
N ALA A 37 8.19 -14.42 7.09
CA ALA A 37 8.17 -13.35 8.06
C ALA A 37 8.94 -13.72 9.32
N PHE A 38 9.63 -12.74 9.89
CA PHE A 38 10.46 -12.92 11.07
C PHE A 38 10.37 -11.72 12.02
N PRO A 39 10.53 -11.95 13.35
CA PRO A 39 10.63 -10.87 14.32
C PRO A 39 11.99 -10.16 14.16
N ALA A 40 11.97 -8.84 14.27
CA ALA A 40 13.16 -8.00 14.27
C ALA A 40 12.97 -6.85 15.27
N LYS A 41 14.01 -6.05 15.43
CA LYS A 41 13.96 -4.79 16.17
C LYS A 41 14.15 -3.62 15.24
N ILE A 42 13.54 -2.49 15.58
CA ILE A 42 13.71 -1.21 14.89
C ILE A 42 14.10 -0.12 15.89
N GLN A 43 15.03 0.72 15.49
CA GLN A 43 15.37 1.92 16.25
C GLN A 43 14.41 3.04 15.89
N VAL A 44 13.86 3.69 16.90
CA VAL A 44 12.93 4.80 16.74
C VAL A 44 13.28 5.93 17.71
N ARG A 45 12.87 7.15 17.39
CA ARG A 45 12.91 8.28 18.33
C ARG A 45 11.50 8.77 18.60
N ARG A 46 11.23 9.13 19.84
CA ARG A 46 9.92 9.66 20.21
C ARG A 46 9.63 10.96 19.46
N CYS A 47 8.43 11.07 18.91
CA CYS A 47 8.04 12.30 18.23
C CYS A 47 7.81 13.44 19.25
N THR A 48 8.40 14.60 19.00
CA THR A 48 8.28 15.81 19.85
C THR A 48 6.97 16.57 19.64
N ARG A 49 6.38 16.47 18.45
CA ARG A 49 5.13 17.18 18.08
C ARG A 49 3.87 16.38 18.44
N CYS A 50 3.92 15.06 18.38
CA CYS A 50 2.76 14.24 18.66
C CYS A 50 2.47 14.18 20.17
N PRO A 51 1.19 14.20 20.60
CA PRO A 51 0.85 14.05 22.00
C PRO A 51 1.43 12.76 22.57
N ARG A 52 1.95 12.78 23.79
CA ARG A 52 2.54 11.60 24.44
C ARG A 52 1.62 10.37 24.47
N LYS A 53 0.30 10.59 24.51
CA LYS A 53 -0.74 9.55 24.47
C LYS A 53 -0.81 8.80 23.14
N SER A 54 -0.39 9.41 22.04
CA SER A 54 -0.47 8.85 20.69
C SER A 54 0.56 7.75 20.42
N ARG A 55 1.58 7.61 21.28
CA ARG A 55 2.69 6.64 21.13
C ARG A 55 3.38 6.69 19.75
N MET A 56 3.30 7.84 19.08
CA MET A 56 3.95 8.03 17.77
C MET A 56 5.46 8.20 17.93
N ALA A 57 6.20 7.55 17.06
CA ALA A 57 7.65 7.62 16.98
C ALA A 57 8.10 7.82 15.53
N ALA A 58 9.21 8.53 15.35
CA ALA A 58 9.92 8.62 14.08
C ALA A 58 10.79 7.37 13.93
N GLY A 59 10.57 6.62 12.87
CA GLY A 59 11.38 5.45 12.52
C GLY A 59 12.09 5.68 11.18
N PRO A 60 13.03 4.79 10.82
CA PRO A 60 13.81 4.89 9.60
C PRO A 60 12.93 4.71 8.35
N ASP A 61 13.38 5.24 7.23
CA ASP A 61 12.74 5.08 5.92
C ASP A 61 12.89 3.64 5.41
N LEU A 62 14.09 3.07 5.54
CA LEU A 62 14.49 1.72 5.10
C LEU A 62 14.45 1.48 3.57
N GLY A 63 14.13 2.47 2.74
CA GLY A 63 14.04 2.32 1.29
C GLY A 63 15.36 1.85 0.66
N GLY A 64 16.50 2.30 1.19
CA GLY A 64 17.83 1.84 0.74
C GLY A 64 18.12 0.37 1.00
N LEU A 65 17.36 -0.29 1.89
CA LEU A 65 17.43 -1.72 2.15
C LEU A 65 16.40 -2.54 1.35
N GLY A 66 15.62 -1.88 0.49
CA GLY A 66 14.49 -2.50 -0.20
C GLY A 66 13.35 -2.88 0.76
N LEU A 67 13.20 -2.14 1.86
CA LEU A 67 12.16 -2.35 2.86
C LEU A 67 11.29 -1.10 2.97
N PHE A 68 10.02 -1.31 3.27
CA PHE A 68 9.02 -0.29 3.50
C PHE A 68 8.56 -0.32 4.96
N ASN A 69 8.82 0.77 5.67
CA ASN A 69 8.36 0.96 7.04
C ASN A 69 6.90 1.46 7.07
N HIS A 70 5.94 0.55 7.30
CA HIS A 70 4.53 0.93 7.32
C HIS A 70 4.13 1.70 8.60
N ASN A 71 4.58 1.25 9.78
CA ASN A 71 4.20 1.85 11.06
C ASN A 71 5.15 1.53 12.24
N ASN A 72 6.43 1.32 11.95
CA ASN A 72 7.50 0.87 12.85
C ASN A 72 7.30 -0.54 13.43
N SER A 73 6.07 -1.02 13.64
CA SER A 73 5.81 -2.40 14.09
C SER A 73 5.66 -3.39 12.93
N THR A 74 5.34 -2.89 11.74
CA THR A 74 5.14 -3.66 10.52
C THR A 74 6.08 -3.12 9.45
N VAL A 75 6.98 -3.97 8.97
CA VAL A 75 7.91 -3.66 7.88
C VAL A 75 7.68 -4.69 6.77
N LEU A 76 7.61 -4.25 5.53
CA LEU A 76 7.38 -5.12 4.38
C LEU A 76 8.55 -4.97 3.40
N SER A 77 8.97 -6.04 2.74
CA SER A 77 9.95 -5.90 1.66
C SER A 77 9.30 -5.35 0.39
N HIS A 78 10.08 -4.59 -0.37
CA HIS A 78 9.69 -4.18 -1.72
C HIS A 78 9.46 -5.40 -2.60
N ALA A 79 10.21 -6.50 -2.40
CA ALA A 79 9.99 -7.75 -3.12
C ALA A 79 8.58 -8.32 -2.91
N LEU A 80 8.08 -8.31 -1.67
CA LEU A 80 6.72 -8.74 -1.34
C LEU A 80 5.65 -7.83 -1.97
N LEU A 81 5.87 -6.51 -1.90
CA LEU A 81 4.93 -5.52 -2.43
C LEU A 81 4.88 -5.57 -3.98
N ASN A 82 6.03 -5.63 -4.63
CA ASN A 82 6.17 -5.76 -6.09
C ASN A 82 5.63 -7.11 -6.60
N LYS A 83 5.72 -8.18 -5.78
CA LYS A 83 5.09 -9.47 -6.08
C LYS A 83 3.57 -9.31 -6.19
N TYR A 84 2.95 -8.54 -5.30
CA TYR A 84 1.53 -8.24 -5.42
C TYR A 84 1.22 -7.40 -6.65
N ASP A 85 2.00 -6.34 -6.92
CA ASP A 85 1.80 -5.50 -8.12
C ASP A 85 1.85 -6.34 -9.40
N THR A 86 2.82 -7.26 -9.50
CA THR A 86 2.92 -8.19 -10.62
C THR A 86 1.67 -9.05 -10.78
N GLN A 87 1.16 -9.63 -9.68
CA GLN A 87 -0.04 -10.47 -9.71
C GLN A 87 -1.34 -9.68 -9.96
N LEU A 88 -1.39 -8.44 -9.48
CA LEU A 88 -2.48 -7.51 -9.73
C LEU A 88 -2.52 -7.13 -11.20
N SER A 89 -1.39 -6.69 -11.77
CA SER A 89 -1.28 -6.27 -13.17
C SER A 89 -1.45 -7.41 -14.16
N ALA A 90 -1.00 -8.62 -13.84
CA ALA A 90 -1.09 -9.76 -14.75
C ALA A 90 -2.44 -10.51 -14.71
N GLY A 91 -3.13 -10.52 -13.56
CA GLY A 91 -4.28 -11.40 -13.35
C GLY A 91 -5.40 -10.81 -12.49
N GLU A 92 -5.41 -9.50 -12.23
CA GLU A 92 -6.42 -8.82 -11.42
C GLU A 92 -6.57 -9.46 -10.02
N THR A 93 -5.46 -9.94 -9.46
CA THR A 93 -5.49 -10.74 -8.23
C THR A 93 -6.01 -9.92 -7.05
N PRO A 94 -7.13 -10.31 -6.41
CA PRO A 94 -7.65 -9.58 -5.25
C PRO A 94 -6.78 -9.83 -4.01
N PHE A 95 -6.72 -8.85 -3.10
CA PHE A 95 -5.96 -8.93 -1.84
C PHE A 95 -6.17 -10.24 -1.06
N ASN A 96 -7.42 -10.71 -0.93
CA ASN A 96 -7.72 -11.97 -0.22
C ASN A 96 -7.07 -13.19 -0.88
N ALA A 97 -7.08 -13.25 -2.22
CA ALA A 97 -6.46 -14.36 -2.96
C ALA A 97 -4.94 -14.31 -2.82
N PHE A 98 -4.35 -13.11 -2.96
CA PHE A 98 -2.92 -12.92 -2.75
C PHE A 98 -2.47 -13.33 -1.34
N CYS A 99 -3.12 -12.82 -0.30
CA CYS A 99 -2.76 -13.13 1.09
C CYS A 99 -2.91 -14.63 1.39
N THR A 100 -3.94 -15.27 0.84
CA THR A 100 -4.12 -16.73 0.99
C THR A 100 -3.01 -17.51 0.29
N ALA A 101 -2.57 -17.07 -0.88
CA ALA A 101 -1.46 -17.71 -1.60
C ALA A 101 -0.14 -17.55 -0.84
N VAL A 102 0.18 -16.33 -0.39
CA VAL A 102 1.41 -16.05 0.37
C VAL A 102 1.43 -16.79 1.70
N ASP A 103 0.31 -16.87 2.42
CA ASP A 103 0.24 -17.63 3.68
C ASP A 103 0.50 -19.13 3.48
N ARG A 104 0.02 -19.70 2.37
CA ARG A 104 0.34 -21.09 1.99
C ARG A 104 1.82 -21.25 1.62
N GLU A 105 2.38 -20.30 0.88
CA GLU A 105 3.81 -20.30 0.56
C GLU A 105 4.67 -20.24 1.83
N TYR A 106 4.31 -19.37 2.79
CA TYR A 106 4.98 -19.30 4.09
C TYR A 106 4.97 -20.64 4.83
N ALA A 107 3.82 -21.34 4.82
CA ALA A 107 3.73 -22.67 5.40
C ALA A 107 4.62 -23.70 4.67
N MET A 108 4.73 -23.60 3.34
CA MET A 108 5.60 -24.46 2.53
C MET A 108 7.09 -24.20 2.77
N TYR A 109 7.47 -22.94 2.96
CA TYR A 109 8.87 -22.54 3.21
C TYR A 109 9.27 -22.63 4.69
N GLY A 110 8.34 -22.94 5.59
CA GLY A 110 8.62 -23.02 7.03
C GLY A 110 8.90 -21.65 7.65
N SER A 111 8.17 -20.62 7.22
CA SER A 111 8.24 -19.28 7.79
C SER A 111 8.04 -19.30 9.31
N GLN A 112 8.78 -18.44 10.04
CA GLN A 112 8.70 -18.35 11.50
C GLN A 112 7.34 -17.81 11.96
N LEU A 113 6.73 -16.94 11.15
CA LEU A 113 5.46 -16.29 11.42
C LEU A 113 4.48 -16.47 10.25
N PRO A 114 3.17 -16.55 10.52
CA PRO A 114 2.15 -16.58 9.48
C PRO A 114 2.08 -15.25 8.73
N PHE A 115 1.45 -15.26 7.56
CA PHE A 115 1.24 -14.03 6.82
C PHE A 115 0.20 -13.14 7.51
N MET A 116 0.21 -11.84 7.18
CA MET A 116 -0.72 -10.89 7.77
C MET A 116 -2.14 -11.00 7.17
N SER A 117 -3.13 -10.43 7.86
CA SER A 117 -4.49 -10.36 7.33
C SER A 117 -4.58 -9.47 6.08
N ALA A 118 -5.53 -9.78 5.20
CA ALA A 118 -5.73 -9.03 3.96
C ALA A 118 -6.04 -7.55 4.20
N ASP A 119 -6.75 -7.20 5.28
CA ASP A 119 -7.00 -5.81 5.64
C ASP A 119 -5.70 -5.07 5.99
N ARG A 120 -4.80 -5.70 6.77
CA ARG A 120 -3.50 -5.12 7.14
C ARG A 120 -2.60 -4.98 5.93
N PHE A 121 -2.55 -6.01 5.08
CA PHE A 121 -1.78 -5.98 3.84
C PHE A 121 -2.29 -4.88 2.90
N ARG A 122 -3.60 -4.78 2.69
CA ARG A 122 -4.22 -3.73 1.87
C ARG A 122 -3.84 -2.33 2.34
N THR A 123 -3.92 -2.08 3.66
CA THR A 123 -3.54 -0.78 4.23
C THR A 123 -2.06 -0.48 4.04
N ALA A 124 -1.19 -1.49 4.21
CA ALA A 124 0.24 -1.34 3.96
C ALA A 124 0.56 -1.07 2.49
N TRP A 125 -0.08 -1.80 1.57
CA TRP A 125 0.11 -1.64 0.14
C TRP A 125 -0.34 -0.26 -0.36
N PHE A 126 -1.52 0.23 0.06
CA PHE A 126 -1.93 1.59 -0.29
C PHE A 126 -0.99 2.66 0.26
N ALA A 127 -0.42 2.45 1.46
CA ALA A 127 0.59 3.36 2.00
C ALA A 127 1.88 3.33 1.18
N PHE A 128 2.28 2.15 0.70
CA PHE A 128 3.43 1.99 -0.20
C PHE A 128 3.20 2.68 -1.54
N MET A 129 2.04 2.47 -2.17
CA MET A 129 1.66 3.15 -3.42
C MET A 129 1.68 4.67 -3.28
N GLY A 130 1.32 5.21 -2.10
CA GLY A 130 1.34 6.64 -1.84
C GLY A 130 2.73 7.26 -1.78
N VAL A 131 3.79 6.47 -1.64
CA VAL A 131 5.19 6.93 -1.66
C VAL A 131 5.92 6.57 -2.96
N GLN A 132 5.30 5.77 -3.84
CA GLN A 132 5.86 5.50 -5.16
C GLN A 132 5.70 6.74 -6.03
N GLU A 133 6.80 7.17 -6.65
CA GLU A 133 6.74 8.14 -7.72
C GLU A 133 6.38 7.39 -9.01
N CYS A 134 5.15 7.54 -9.50
CA CYS A 134 4.76 7.02 -10.81
C CYS A 134 5.43 7.84 -11.93
N GLN A 135 6.76 7.76 -12.05
CA GLN A 135 7.54 8.42 -13.12
C GLN A 135 7.47 7.68 -14.46
N ASP A 136 6.53 6.75 -14.61
CA ASP A 136 6.28 6.07 -15.86
C ASP A 136 5.72 7.09 -16.85
N GLY A 137 5.97 6.92 -18.16
CA GLY A 137 5.74 7.91 -19.23
C GLY A 137 4.30 8.40 -19.47
N TYR A 138 3.39 8.23 -18.51
CA TYR A 138 2.05 8.77 -18.45
C TYR A 138 2.03 10.09 -17.66
N THR A 139 2.40 11.18 -18.34
CA THR A 139 2.13 12.53 -17.84
C THR A 139 0.72 12.93 -18.27
N CYS A 140 -0.18 13.14 -17.32
CA CYS A 140 -1.47 13.76 -17.62
C CYS A 140 -1.23 15.24 -17.95
N GLU A 141 -1.76 15.74 -19.07
CA GLU A 141 -1.63 17.16 -19.44
C GLU A 141 -2.25 18.12 -18.41
N LEU A 142 -3.21 17.64 -17.60
CA LEU A 142 -3.86 18.43 -16.56
C LEU A 142 -3.28 18.19 -15.16
N CYS A 143 -2.88 16.96 -14.84
CA CYS A 143 -2.48 16.55 -13.49
C CYS A 143 -0.95 16.43 -13.32
N GLY A 144 -0.18 16.53 -14.41
CA GLY A 144 1.26 16.30 -14.41
C GLY A 144 1.62 14.81 -14.30
N ALA A 145 2.88 14.55 -13.96
CA ALA A 145 3.45 13.20 -13.84
C ALA A 145 3.01 12.47 -12.55
N VAL A 146 2.48 13.20 -11.56
CA VAL A 146 2.10 12.65 -10.25
C VAL A 146 0.66 13.08 -9.91
N PRO A 147 -0.36 12.43 -10.50
CA PRO A 147 -1.75 12.75 -10.19
C PRO A 147 -2.12 12.32 -8.75
N GLU A 148 -2.98 13.10 -8.08
CA GLU A 148 -3.48 12.79 -6.72
C GLU A 148 -4.26 11.47 -6.67
N VAL A 149 -4.91 11.09 -7.78
CA VAL A 149 -5.70 9.87 -7.90
C VAL A 149 -5.34 9.14 -9.19
N VAL A 150 -4.84 7.92 -9.06
CA VAL A 150 -4.65 6.98 -10.18
C VAL A 150 -5.83 6.01 -10.21
N LEU A 151 -6.64 6.08 -11.28
CA LEU A 151 -7.66 5.08 -11.55
C LEU A 151 -7.04 3.98 -12.41
N VAL A 152 -6.71 2.85 -11.78
CA VAL A 152 -6.32 1.64 -12.51
C VAL A 152 -7.60 0.99 -13.00
N ASP A 153 -7.83 1.04 -14.31
CA ASP A 153 -9.05 0.51 -14.93
C ASP A 153 -9.02 -1.02 -14.87
N GLY A 154 -9.70 -1.56 -13.86
CA GLY A 154 -9.69 -2.99 -13.55
C GLY A 154 -10.69 -3.39 -12.49
N VAL A 155 -11.90 -2.79 -12.45
CA VAL A 155 -13.03 -3.38 -11.73
C VAL A 155 -14.35 -3.12 -12.45
N THR A 156 -14.93 -4.16 -13.05
CA THR A 156 -16.34 -4.13 -13.44
C THR A 156 -17.20 -4.59 -12.24
N VAL A 157 -17.67 -3.67 -11.40
CA VAL A 157 -18.60 -4.02 -10.30
C VAL A 157 -20.00 -4.25 -10.87
N GLY A 158 -20.38 -5.52 -11.05
CA GLY A 158 -21.74 -5.91 -11.40
C GLY A 158 -22.69 -5.73 -10.22
N TYR A 159 -23.50 -4.67 -10.21
CA TYR A 159 -24.56 -4.50 -9.22
C TYR A 159 -25.81 -5.32 -9.57
N PRO A 160 -26.35 -6.15 -8.65
CA PRO A 160 -27.65 -6.78 -8.84
C PRO A 160 -28.71 -5.71 -9.08
N LYS A 161 -29.55 -5.87 -10.11
CA LYS A 161 -30.58 -4.89 -10.53
C LYS A 161 -31.46 -4.39 -9.37
N ARG A 162 -31.72 -5.28 -8.40
CA ARG A 162 -32.48 -5.03 -7.16
C ARG A 162 -31.82 -4.07 -6.15
N ARG A 163 -30.53 -3.77 -6.29
CA ARG A 163 -29.77 -2.83 -5.43
C ARG A 163 -29.47 -1.48 -6.10
N LYS A 164 -30.02 -1.23 -7.30
CA LYS A 164 -30.03 0.11 -7.88
C LYS A 164 -30.94 1.02 -7.06
N THR A 165 -30.36 1.81 -6.15
CA THR A 165 -31.06 2.95 -5.58
C THR A 165 -31.16 4.05 -6.65
N ARG A 166 -32.19 4.88 -6.58
CA ARG A 166 -32.39 6.01 -7.52
C ARG A 166 -31.27 7.06 -7.45
N SER A 167 -30.40 6.97 -6.44
CA SER A 167 -29.26 7.85 -6.17
C SER A 167 -27.93 7.36 -6.76
N LEU A 168 -27.80 6.08 -7.12
CA LEU A 168 -26.58 5.59 -7.77
C LEU A 168 -26.58 6.01 -9.25
N ARG A 169 -25.62 6.83 -9.62
CA ARG A 169 -25.39 7.26 -11.01
C ARG A 169 -24.01 6.83 -11.45
N PRO A 170 -23.83 6.39 -12.71
CA PRO A 170 -22.50 6.12 -13.24
C PRO A 170 -21.66 7.41 -13.15
N PRO A 171 -20.35 7.31 -12.82
CA PRO A 171 -19.47 8.47 -12.70
C PRO A 171 -19.27 9.20 -14.03
N THR A 172 -19.62 8.57 -15.15
CA THR A 172 -19.65 9.19 -16.47
C THR A 172 -21.06 9.70 -16.79
N HIS A 173 -21.31 10.97 -16.49
CA HIS A 173 -22.50 11.68 -16.95
C HIS A 173 -22.29 12.15 -18.40
N THR A 174 -23.18 11.76 -19.30
CA THR A 174 -23.18 12.31 -20.66
C THR A 174 -23.54 13.79 -20.63
N CYS A 175 -22.70 14.65 -21.21
CA CYS A 175 -22.97 16.07 -21.43
C CYS A 175 -23.12 16.35 -22.94
N LYS A 176 -23.46 17.60 -23.31
CA LYS A 176 -23.61 17.99 -24.72
C LYS A 176 -22.33 17.83 -25.55
N ALA A 177 -21.16 17.77 -24.89
CA ALA A 177 -19.87 17.55 -25.52
C ALA A 177 -19.44 16.05 -25.54
N SER A 178 -20.24 15.15 -24.95
CA SER A 178 -19.88 13.73 -24.93
C SER A 178 -19.91 13.12 -26.34
N PRO A 179 -18.89 12.35 -26.72
CA PRO A 179 -18.82 11.73 -28.04
C PRO A 179 -19.94 10.70 -28.23
N VAL A 180 -20.73 10.86 -29.29
CA VAL A 180 -21.82 9.93 -29.66
C VAL A 180 -21.29 8.91 -30.65
N ARG A 181 -21.24 7.63 -30.23
CA ARG A 181 -20.92 6.52 -31.13
C ARG A 181 -22.22 5.97 -31.73
N ARG A 182 -22.38 6.06 -33.06
CA ARG A 182 -23.62 5.70 -33.77
C ARG A 182 -23.81 4.19 -33.98
N ASP A 183 -22.72 3.42 -33.93
CA ASP A 183 -22.72 1.98 -34.26
C ASP A 183 -22.41 1.08 -33.06
N VAL A 184 -23.09 1.30 -31.93
CA VAL A 184 -22.95 0.43 -30.76
C VAL A 184 -23.93 -0.74 -30.90
N LYS A 185 -23.41 -1.95 -31.09
CA LYS A 185 -24.24 -3.17 -31.05
C LYS A 185 -24.91 -3.29 -29.68
N PRO A 186 -26.25 -3.43 -29.60
CA PRO A 186 -26.92 -3.62 -28.33
C PRO A 186 -26.48 -4.93 -27.67
N ALA A 187 -26.43 -4.94 -26.34
CA ALA A 187 -26.15 -6.15 -25.58
C ALA A 187 -27.22 -7.21 -25.90
N LYS A 188 -26.78 -8.44 -26.22
CA LYS A 188 -27.70 -9.57 -26.44
C LYS A 188 -28.52 -9.79 -25.16
N LYS A 189 -29.83 -9.90 -25.31
CA LYS A 189 -30.77 -10.21 -24.22
C LYS A 189 -30.55 -11.61 -23.69
#